data_AF-A0A448F6R8-F1
#
_entry.id   AF-A0A448F6R8-F1
#
_cell.length_a   1.000
_cell.length_b   1.000
_cell.length_c   1.000
_cell.angle_alpha   90.00
_cell.angle_beta   90.00
_cell.angle_gamma   90.00
#
_symmetry.space_group_name_H-M   'P 1'
#
loop_
_entity.id
_entity.type
_entity.pdbx_description
1 polymer ?
#
loop_
_entity_poly.entity_id
_entity_poly.type
_entity_poly.pdbx_seq_one_letter_code
_entity_poly.pdbx_strand_id
1 'polypeptide(L)'
;MLSYGAIQMALNDVVARDDIDEMELIKLRSESETLCETIEFGLMELGDMISRLGHFADSKQDFDNQAMSNDNVKHIGALIQANAYFLNTLRNVSTEATYHLNSGNKGAK
;
A
#
# COMPACT_ATOMS: atom_id res chain seq x y z
N MET A 1 -17.23 -3.52 2.29
CA MET A 1 -15.81 -3.41 1.87
C MET A 1 -15.66 -2.07 1.17
N LEU A 2 -14.85 -1.14 1.69
CA LEU A 2 -14.48 0.03 0.90
C LEU A 2 -13.89 -0.50 -0.41
N SER A 3 -14.51 -0.16 -1.53
CA SER A 3 -13.98 -0.54 -2.84
C SER A 3 -12.58 0.05 -2.92
N TYR A 4 -11.57 -0.78 -3.08
CA TYR A 4 -10.19 -0.33 -3.27
C TYR A 4 -10.08 0.73 -4.38
N GLY A 5 -10.95 0.64 -5.40
CA GLY A 5 -11.11 1.66 -6.43
C GLY A 5 -11.57 3.02 -5.92
N ALA A 6 -12.39 3.10 -4.88
CA ALA A 6 -12.85 4.37 -4.31
C ALA A 6 -11.71 5.15 -3.64
N ILE A 7 -10.78 4.46 -2.98
CA ILE A 7 -9.60 5.08 -2.37
C ILE A 7 -8.64 5.58 -3.46
N GLN A 8 -8.44 4.78 -4.51
CA GLN A 8 -7.63 5.19 -5.65
C GLN A 8 -8.22 6.38 -6.41
N MET A 9 -9.52 6.37 -6.66
CA MET A 9 -10.22 7.50 -7.29
C MET A 9 -10.10 8.76 -6.44
N ALA A 10 -10.36 8.67 -5.12
CA ALA A 10 -10.27 9.84 -4.24
C ALA A 10 -8.85 10.44 -4.18
N LEU A 11 -7.80 9.60 -4.13
CA LEU A 11 -6.43 10.08 -4.12
C LEU A 11 -6.00 10.66 -5.48
N ASN A 12 -6.39 10.03 -6.58
CA ASN A 12 -6.15 10.57 -7.92
C ASN A 12 -6.87 11.90 -8.15
N ASP A 13 -8.12 12.01 -7.69
CA ASP A 13 -8.90 13.24 -7.77
C ASP A 13 -8.19 14.38 -7.03
N VAL A 14 -7.60 14.12 -5.86
CA VAL A 14 -6.84 15.13 -5.10
C VAL A 14 -5.60 15.58 -5.87
N VAL A 15 -4.81 14.67 -6.45
CA VAL A 15 -3.61 15.02 -7.22
C VAL A 15 -3.94 15.76 -8.52
N ALA A 16 -5.05 15.40 -9.16
CA ALA A 16 -5.48 15.96 -10.44
C ALA A 16 -6.24 17.29 -10.32
N ARG A 17 -6.38 17.84 -9.11
CA ARG A 17 -7.02 19.14 -8.91
C ARG A 17 -6.16 20.26 -9.49
N ASP A 18 -6.75 21.06 -10.38
CA ASP A 18 -6.09 22.22 -11.00
C ASP A 18 -5.67 23.30 -9.98
N ASP A 19 -6.30 23.34 -8.81
CA ASP A 19 -6.08 24.34 -7.76
C ASP A 19 -5.20 23.87 -6.60
N ILE A 20 -4.60 22.67 -6.70
CA ILE A 20 -3.73 22.17 -5.63
C ILE A 20 -2.44 22.99 -5.55
N ASP A 21 -2.06 23.32 -4.32
CA ASP A 21 -0.85 24.08 -4.03
C ASP A 21 0.41 23.20 -4.14
N GLU A 22 1.55 23.79 -4.53
CA GLU A 22 2.83 23.09 -4.68
C GLU A 22 3.29 22.44 -3.37
N MET A 23 3.10 23.11 -2.23
CA MET A 23 3.40 22.56 -0.89
C MET A 23 2.50 21.37 -0.56
N GLU A 24 1.19 21.45 -0.85
CA GLU A 24 0.26 20.32 -0.72
C GLU A 24 0.68 19.13 -1.59
N LEU A 25 1.09 19.36 -2.84
CA LEU A 25 1.61 18.30 -3.72
C LEU A 25 2.89 17.65 -3.16
N ILE A 26 3.85 18.45 -2.68
CA ILE A 26 5.09 17.95 -2.07
C ILE A 26 4.77 17.10 -0.83
N LYS A 27 3.86 17.57 0.01
CA LYS A 27 3.43 16.86 1.22
C LYS A 27 2.73 15.54 0.85
N LEU A 28 1.80 15.57 -0.10
CA LEU A 28 1.08 14.40 -0.57
C LEU A 28 2.02 13.34 -1.16
N ARG A 29 3.00 13.76 -1.96
CA ARG A 29 4.06 12.88 -2.47
C ARG A 29 4.84 12.24 -1.32
N SER A 30 5.36 13.05 -0.40
CA SER A 30 6.18 12.58 0.73
C SER A 30 5.44 11.63 1.67
N GLU A 31 4.17 11.92 1.97
CA GLU A 31 3.33 11.04 2.79
C GLU A 31 3.02 9.73 2.05
N SER A 32 2.78 9.79 0.74
CA SER A 32 2.52 8.59 -0.08
C SER A 32 3.74 7.67 -0.16
N GLU A 33 4.95 8.24 -0.32
CA GLU A 33 6.21 7.49 -0.31
C GLU A 33 6.47 6.84 1.05
N THR A 34 6.33 7.60 2.14
CA THR A 34 6.50 7.09 3.51
C THR A 34 5.53 5.95 3.80
N LEU A 35 4.28 6.07 3.33
CA LEU A 35 3.27 5.04 3.52
C LEU A 35 3.56 3.80 2.66
N CYS A 36 4.07 3.95 1.44
CA CYS A 36 4.57 2.83 0.65
C CYS A 36 5.64 2.04 1.41
N GLU A 37 6.67 2.72 1.91
CA GLU A 37 7.78 2.09 2.65
C GLU A 37 7.27 1.36 3.90
N THR A 38 6.33 1.97 4.64
CA THR A 38 5.74 1.37 5.84
C THR A 38 4.96 0.10 5.50
N ILE A 39 4.20 0.10 4.41
CA ILE A 39 3.42 -1.08 3.98
C ILE A 39 4.36 -2.16 3.46
N GLU A 40 5.39 -1.82 2.69
CA GLU A 40 6.41 -2.77 2.21
C GLU A 40 7.09 -3.47 3.38
N PHE A 41 7.50 -2.72 4.40
CA PHE A 41 8.08 -3.26 5.63
C PHE A 41 7.09 -4.20 6.35
N GLY A 42 5.85 -3.78 6.55
CA GLY A 42 4.82 -4.61 7.18
C GLY A 42 4.52 -5.91 6.41
N LEU A 43 4.53 -5.85 5.08
CA LEU A 43 4.38 -7.04 4.22
C LEU A 43 5.57 -7.99 4.34
N MET A 44 6.79 -7.47 4.44
CA MET A 44 7.99 -8.26 4.65
C MET A 44 7.95 -9.01 5.99
N GLU A 45 7.60 -8.33 7.08
CA GLU A 45 7.45 -8.93 8.41
C GLU A 45 6.33 -9.99 8.46
N LEU A 46 5.21 -9.74 7.77
CA LEU A 46 4.14 -10.73 7.62
C LEU A 46 4.62 -11.95 6.82
N GLY A 47 5.39 -11.75 5.76
CA GLY A 47 6.00 -12.84 4.99
C GLY A 47 6.92 -13.71 5.84
N ASP A 48 7.78 -13.11 6.67
CA ASP A 48 8.66 -13.83 7.59
C ASP A 48 7.86 -14.61 8.65
N MET A 49 6.82 -14.00 9.21
CA MET A 49 5.93 -14.65 10.17
C MET A 49 5.23 -15.89 9.57
N ILE A 50 4.69 -15.78 8.35
CA ILE A 50 4.06 -16.91 7.64
C ILE A 50 5.09 -18.00 7.36
N SER A 51 6.29 -17.63 6.93
CA SER A 51 7.38 -18.58 6.66
C SER A 51 7.75 -19.39 7.91
N ARG A 52 7.90 -18.72 9.06
CA ARG A 52 8.13 -19.36 10.35
C ARG A 52 6.98 -20.28 10.76
N LEU A 53 5.73 -19.85 10.55
CA LEU A 53 4.55 -20.70 10.82
C LEU A 53 4.53 -21.95 9.93
N GLY A 54 4.88 -21.83 8.65
CA GLY A 54 5.03 -22.97 7.74
C GLY A 54 6.09 -23.96 8.23
N HIS A 55 7.26 -23.46 8.63
CA HIS A 55 8.32 -24.29 9.24
C HIS A 55 7.85 -24.99 10.52
N PHE A 56 7.08 -24.31 11.35
CA PHE A 56 6.53 -24.88 12.58
C PHE A 56 5.50 -25.97 12.32
N ALA A 57 4.65 -25.82 11.31
CA ALA A 57 3.69 -26.84 10.90
C ALA A 57 4.33 -28.06 10.22
N ASP A 58 5.43 -27.88 9.48
CA ASP A 58 6.20 -28.98 8.90
C ASP A 58 7.02 -29.76 9.96
N SER A 59 7.34 -29.11 11.07
CA SER A 59 7.95 -29.77 12.23
C SER A 59 6.88 -30.55 13.01
N LYS A 60 7.19 -31.77 13.48
CA LYS A 60 6.28 -32.60 14.32
C LYS A 60 6.07 -32.00 15.71
N GLN A 61 5.59 -30.77 15.80
CA GLN A 61 5.25 -30.09 17.03
C GLN A 61 3.74 -30.09 17.19
N ASP A 62 3.25 -30.32 18.42
CA ASP A 62 1.84 -30.25 18.81
C ASP A 62 1.35 -28.78 18.81
N PHE A 63 1.44 -28.11 17.66
CA PHE A 63 0.83 -26.80 17.50
C PHE A 63 -0.68 -26.94 17.55
N ASP A 64 -1.32 -26.02 18.27
CA ASP A 64 -2.77 -25.92 18.27
C ASP A 64 -3.27 -25.70 16.84
N ASN A 65 -4.05 -26.66 16.32
CA ASN A 65 -4.58 -26.66 14.95
C ASN A 65 -5.39 -25.39 14.61
N GLN A 66 -5.73 -24.56 15.61
CA GLN A 66 -6.37 -23.25 15.40
C GLN A 66 -5.42 -22.16 14.88
N ALA A 67 -4.11 -22.24 15.16
CA ALA A 67 -3.14 -21.21 14.75
C ALA A 67 -3.02 -21.12 13.22
N MET A 68 -3.09 -22.27 12.52
CA MET A 68 -3.18 -22.37 11.05
C MET A 68 -4.59 -22.74 10.58
N SER A 69 -5.63 -22.27 11.26
CA SER A 69 -6.98 -22.43 10.70
C SER A 69 -7.04 -21.81 9.30
N ASN A 70 -7.79 -22.46 8.41
CA ASN A 70 -7.96 -22.00 7.03
C ASN A 70 -8.47 -20.54 6.97
N ASP A 71 -9.20 -20.10 7.99
CA ASP A 71 -9.73 -18.74 8.06
C ASP A 71 -8.67 -17.71 8.45
N ASN A 72 -7.72 -18.06 9.34
CA ASN A 72 -6.57 -17.20 9.63
C ASN A 72 -5.68 -17.02 8.38
N VAL A 73 -5.45 -18.10 7.64
CA VAL A 73 -4.67 -18.05 6.38
C VAL A 73 -5.38 -17.19 5.33
N LYS A 74 -6.71 -17.31 5.19
CA LYS A 74 -7.50 -16.45 4.30
C LYS A 74 -7.45 -14.98 4.70
N HIS A 75 -7.56 -14.66 6.00
CA HIS A 75 -7.48 -13.28 6.47
C HIS A 75 -6.11 -12.66 6.21
N ILE A 76 -5.03 -13.42 6.43
CA ILE A 76 -3.66 -12.99 6.09
C ILE A 76 -3.53 -12.75 4.58
N GLY A 77 -4.04 -13.66 3.75
CA GLY A 77 -4.07 -13.50 2.29
C GLY A 77 -4.83 -12.24 1.85
N ALA A 78 -6.00 -11.99 2.45
CA ALA A 78 -6.79 -10.79 2.17
C ALA A 78 -6.06 -9.50 2.60
N LEU A 79 -5.34 -9.52 3.72
CA LEU A 79 -4.53 -8.40 4.19
C LEU A 79 -3.36 -8.11 3.24
N ILE A 80 -2.67 -9.14 2.76
CA ILE A 80 -1.60 -9.00 1.77
C ILE A 80 -2.14 -8.39 0.47
N GLN A 81 -3.28 -8.88 -0.02
CA GLN A 81 -3.92 -8.36 -1.23
C GLN A 81 -4.35 -6.90 -1.08
N ALA A 82 -4.91 -6.53 0.08
CA ALA A 82 -5.28 -5.15 0.41
C ALA A 82 -4.08 -4.21 0.36
N ASN A 83 -2.99 -4.62 1.01
CA ASN A 83 -1.75 -3.85 1.09
C ASN A 83 -1.09 -3.70 -0.28
N ALA A 84 -1.06 -4.75 -1.11
CA ALA A 84 -0.51 -4.68 -2.46
C ALA A 84 -1.29 -3.69 -3.35
N TYR A 85 -2.63 -3.69 -3.25
CA TYR A 85 -3.46 -2.71 -3.95
C TYR A 85 -3.15 -1.29 -3.51
N PHE A 86 -3.09 -1.08 -2.19
CA PHE A 86 -2.88 0.25 -1.63
C PHE A 86 -1.49 0.79 -1.98
N LEU A 87 -0.46 -0.07 -1.97
CA LEU A 87 0.88 0.24 -2.47
C LEU A 87 0.88 0.74 -3.92
N ASN A 88 0.20 0.05 -4.82
CA ASN A 88 0.09 0.50 -6.22
C ASN A 88 -0.61 1.85 -6.34
N THR A 89 -1.63 2.09 -5.51
CA THR A 89 -2.35 3.37 -5.48
C THR A 89 -1.41 4.51 -5.07
N LEU A 90 -0.66 4.32 -3.98
CA LEU A 90 0.26 5.33 -3.47
C LEU A 90 1.43 5.61 -4.44
N ARG A 91 1.94 4.58 -5.13
CA ARG A 91 2.95 4.76 -6.19
C ARG A 91 2.43 5.59 -7.36
N ASN A 92 1.19 5.35 -7.79
CA ASN A 92 0.57 6.14 -8.86
C ASN A 92 0.41 7.61 -8.43
N VAL A 93 -0.08 7.84 -7.21
CA VAL A 93 -0.24 9.18 -6.62
C VAL A 93 1.10 9.93 -6.56
N SER A 94 2.17 9.29 -6.08
CA SER A 94 3.51 9.90 -6.04
C SER A 94 4.04 10.21 -7.45
N THR A 95 3.79 9.33 -8.42
CA THR A 95 4.21 9.53 -9.82
C THR A 95 3.49 10.71 -10.45
N GLU A 96 2.17 10.79 -10.29
CA GLU A 96 1.36 11.92 -10.79
C GLU A 96 1.74 13.23 -10.11
N ALA A 97 1.92 13.24 -8.78
CA ALA A 97 2.38 14.43 -8.07
C ALA A 97 3.76 14.89 -8.58
N THR A 98 4.67 13.96 -8.85
CA THR A 98 5.97 14.24 -9.45
C THR A 98 5.83 14.80 -10.87
N TYR A 99 4.92 14.26 -11.67
CA TYR A 99 4.60 14.82 -12.98
C TYR A 99 4.10 16.26 -12.84
N HIS A 100 3.12 16.54 -11.98
CA HIS A 100 2.60 17.89 -11.80
C HIS A 100 3.66 18.88 -11.30
N LEU A 101 4.49 18.49 -10.33
CA LEU A 101 5.61 19.30 -9.83
C LEU A 101 6.66 19.60 -10.91
N ASN A 102 6.92 18.64 -11.81
CA ASN A 102 7.92 18.79 -12.88
C ASN A 102 7.36 19.40 -14.17
N SER A 103 6.04 19.35 -14.36
CA SER A 103 5.32 19.84 -15.55
C SER A 103 4.71 21.23 -15.34
N GLY A 104 4.53 21.66 -14.08
CA GLY A 104 4.11 22.99 -13.70
C GLY A 104 5.20 24.03 -13.98
N ASN A 105 4.97 24.88 -14.99
CA ASN A 105 5.79 26.03 -15.40
C ASN A 105 7.03 25.84 -16.30
N LYS A 106 6.95 24.95 -17.30
CA LYS A 106 7.71 25.14 -18.56
C LYS A 106 6.81 25.11 -19.78
N GLY A 107 5.89 26.08 -19.91
CA GLY A 107 5.14 26.20 -21.17
C GLY A 107 3.86 27.02 -21.17
N ALA A 108 3.78 28.16 -20.49
CA ALA A 108 2.85 29.21 -20.87
C ALA A 108 3.66 30.49 -21.10
N LYS A 109 3.72 30.91 -22.37
CA LYS A 109 4.26 32.20 -22.82
C LYS A 109 3.31 33.33 -22.47
#